data_AF-A0A523WVZ9-F1
#
_entry.id   AF-A0A523WVZ9-F1
#
_cell.length_a   1.000
_cell.length_b   1.000
_cell.length_c   1.000
_cell.angle_alpha   90.00
_cell.angle_beta   90.00
_cell.angle_gamma   90.00
#
_symmetry.space_group_name_H-M   'P 1'
#
loop_
_entity.id
_entity.type
_entity.pdbx_description
1 polymer ?
#
loop_
_entity_poly.entity_id
_entity_poly.type
_entity_poly.pdbx_seq_one_letter_code
_entity_poly.pdbx_strand_id
1 'polypeptide(L)'
;MIKQLLEYAWGFFLIRFGTLASHRIVMTTISDLVHRLYEETTAGFLSAYLPICMSWMSGRYDMRSLAPTVCSILGVRPPGSADAEPFLEVVDSMGETERLAVVVIDAFGVSTWTAARLETPTFNALANRHLLHFRSVMPTITPVNFATMLTGAGPDVHMIRDRTQELKLETVFDVLREKGATSATAARALSSLGILISPLADRPGIAESNTDEEVTALALKALGEGVELLWVQLLDVDDAGHAHGPLSSQGIAATKRADRHLREIAVRAQEEDYGILVLADHGQHTILREDGSEGGTHGTYSDE
;
A
#
# COMPACT_ATOMS: atom_id res chain seq x y z
N MET A 1 -35.46 -12.81 11.57
CA MET A 1 -34.15 -13.29 11.06
C MET A 1 -34.34 -13.92 9.69
N ILE A 2 -34.75 -13.12 8.69
CA ILE A 2 -34.81 -13.43 7.26
C ILE A 2 -34.71 -12.06 6.57
N LYS A 3 -33.65 -11.86 5.76
CA LYS A 3 -33.38 -10.78 4.76
C LYS A 3 -31.93 -10.29 4.85
N GLN A 4 -31.01 -11.10 4.35
CA GLN A 4 -29.71 -10.64 3.85
C GLN A 4 -29.17 -11.80 3.01
N LEU A 5 -29.33 -11.72 1.69
CA LEU A 5 -28.65 -12.55 0.66
C LEU A 5 -29.26 -12.30 -0.73
N LEU A 6 -29.35 -11.04 -1.14
CA LEU A 6 -29.53 -10.72 -2.55
C LEU A 6 -28.66 -9.50 -2.84
N GLU A 7 -27.96 -9.57 -3.98
CA GLU A 7 -27.20 -8.51 -4.66
C GLU A 7 -25.70 -8.40 -4.38
N TYR A 8 -24.91 -9.43 -4.75
CA TYR A 8 -23.57 -9.20 -5.34
C TYR A 8 -23.23 -10.33 -6.33
N ALA A 9 -23.40 -10.07 -7.63
CA ALA A 9 -22.67 -10.77 -8.70
C ALA A 9 -22.76 -9.97 -10.01
N TRP A 10 -21.67 -9.29 -10.38
CA TRP A 10 -21.24 -9.13 -11.77
C TRP A 10 -19.71 -9.13 -11.75
N GLY A 11 -19.10 -10.16 -12.34
CA GLY A 11 -17.64 -10.30 -12.49
C GLY A 11 -17.13 -9.72 -13.81
N PHE A 12 -15.81 -9.77 -14.03
CA PHE A 12 -15.15 -10.29 -15.24
C PHE A 12 -13.64 -10.48 -15.01
N PHE A 13 -13.09 -11.53 -15.63
CA PHE A 13 -11.66 -11.86 -15.75
C PHE A 13 -11.06 -11.28 -17.04
N LEU A 14 -9.76 -11.01 -17.06
CA LEU A 14 -8.97 -11.04 -18.30
C LEU A 14 -7.61 -11.72 -18.05
N ILE A 15 -7.40 -12.88 -18.68
CA ILE A 15 -6.11 -13.57 -18.79
C ILE A 15 -5.47 -13.16 -20.13
N ARG A 16 -4.20 -12.78 -20.09
CA ARG A 16 -3.34 -12.46 -21.24
C ARG A 16 -3.01 -13.76 -22.00
N PHE A 17 -3.31 -13.83 -23.30
CA PHE A 17 -2.79 -14.91 -24.16
C PHE A 17 -1.48 -14.48 -24.82
N GLY A 18 -0.40 -15.17 -24.46
CA GLY A 18 0.83 -15.20 -25.25
C GLY A 18 0.63 -16.05 -26.52
N THR A 19 1.24 -15.61 -27.60
CA THR A 19 1.21 -16.23 -28.94
C THR A 19 1.71 -17.68 -28.94
N LEU A 20 0.89 -18.62 -29.39
CA LEU A 20 1.35 -19.87 -30.00
C LEU A 20 0.45 -20.26 -31.18
N ALA A 21 1.12 -20.69 -32.24
CA ALA A 21 0.62 -20.90 -33.58
C ALA A 21 -0.41 -22.04 -33.71
N SER A 22 -1.22 -21.92 -34.77
CA SER A 22 -1.98 -22.94 -35.51
C SER A 22 -2.26 -24.28 -34.84
N HIS A 23 -3.53 -24.67 -34.73
CA HIS A 23 -4.11 -25.88 -35.36
C HIS A 23 -5.65 -25.79 -35.32
N ARG A 24 -6.30 -26.11 -36.45
CA ARG A 24 -7.76 -26.16 -36.62
C ARG A 24 -8.36 -27.30 -35.80
N ILE A 25 -9.44 -27.04 -35.07
CA ILE A 25 -10.38 -28.08 -34.62
C ILE A 25 -11.78 -27.71 -35.12
N VAL A 26 -12.39 -28.67 -35.81
CA VAL A 26 -13.66 -28.59 -36.53
C VAL A 26 -14.82 -28.77 -35.53
N MET A 27 -15.82 -27.89 -35.59
CA MET A 27 -17.08 -28.01 -34.86
C MET A 27 -17.87 -29.24 -35.31
N THR A 28 -18.30 -30.07 -34.35
CA THR A 28 -19.38 -31.06 -34.53
C THR A 28 -20.43 -30.87 -33.43
N THR A 29 -21.61 -30.42 -33.88
CA THR A 29 -22.98 -30.50 -33.31
C THR A 29 -23.24 -30.42 -31.80
N ILE A 30 -24.05 -29.42 -31.43
CA ILE A 30 -24.55 -29.01 -30.09
C ILE A 30 -25.42 -30.06 -29.34
N SER A 31 -25.68 -31.23 -29.91
CA SER A 31 -26.62 -32.20 -29.31
C SER A 31 -25.99 -33.17 -28.29
N ASP A 32 -24.68 -33.38 -28.31
CA ASP A 32 -24.02 -34.38 -27.43
C ASP A 32 -23.42 -33.79 -26.14
N LEU A 33 -23.42 -32.46 -26.00
CA LEU A 33 -22.93 -31.76 -24.80
C LEU A 33 -23.96 -31.77 -23.66
N VAL A 34 -25.25 -31.89 -23.98
CA VAL A 34 -26.34 -31.76 -23.00
C VAL A 34 -26.59 -33.05 -22.20
N HIS A 35 -26.29 -34.22 -22.76
CA HIS A 35 -26.49 -35.49 -22.07
C HIS A 35 -25.32 -35.93 -21.18
N ARG A 36 -24.11 -35.39 -21.40
CA ARG A 36 -22.93 -35.72 -20.56
C ARG A 36 -22.81 -34.83 -19.31
N LEU A 37 -23.52 -33.70 -19.27
CA LEU A 37 -23.54 -32.77 -18.13
C LEU A 37 -24.63 -33.09 -17.08
N TYR A 38 -25.47 -34.12 -17.31
CA TYR A 38 -26.57 -34.45 -16.42
C TYR A 38 -26.35 -35.70 -15.53
N GLU A 39 -25.27 -36.46 -15.72
CA GLU A 39 -24.97 -37.66 -14.92
C GLU A 39 -23.69 -37.57 -14.05
N GLU A 40 -22.86 -36.53 -14.16
CA GLU A 40 -21.70 -36.32 -13.26
C GLU A 40 -21.98 -35.36 -12.09
N THR A 41 -23.23 -34.92 -11.90
CA THR A 41 -23.61 -33.91 -10.89
C THR A 41 -24.27 -34.45 -9.62
N THR A 42 -24.18 -35.75 -9.31
CA THR A 42 -24.77 -36.31 -8.07
C THR A 42 -23.86 -37.19 -7.19
N ALA A 43 -22.52 -37.14 -7.36
CA ALA A 43 -21.60 -37.91 -6.50
C ALA A 43 -20.30 -37.20 -6.11
N GLY A 44 -20.27 -35.86 -6.06
CA GLY A 44 -19.10 -35.08 -5.60
C GLY A 44 -19.40 -34.03 -4.51
N PHE A 45 -20.66 -33.89 -4.12
CA PHE A 45 -21.12 -32.91 -3.14
C PHE A 45 -21.03 -33.47 -1.71
N LEU A 46 -19.82 -33.53 -1.14
CA LEU A 46 -19.62 -33.59 0.32
C LEU A 46 -18.18 -33.34 0.81
N SER A 47 -17.30 -32.71 0.03
CA SER A 47 -15.93 -32.39 0.51
C SER A 47 -15.43 -30.98 0.16
N ALA A 48 -16.29 -29.98 0.25
CA ALA A 48 -15.86 -28.57 0.22
C ALA A 48 -16.68 -27.73 1.21
N TYR A 49 -16.77 -28.20 2.44
CA TYR A 49 -17.19 -27.39 3.58
C TYR A 49 -16.06 -27.42 4.61
N LEU A 50 -15.06 -26.57 4.39
CA LEU A 50 -14.33 -25.97 5.50
C LEU A 50 -14.10 -24.48 5.19
N PRO A 51 -14.57 -23.56 6.04
CA PRO A 51 -14.15 -22.17 6.01
C PRO A 51 -12.73 -22.09 6.58
N ILE A 52 -11.74 -22.37 5.74
CA ILE A 52 -10.33 -22.11 6.02
C ILE A 52 -9.75 -21.46 4.77
N CYS A 53 -9.75 -20.12 4.72
CA CYS A 53 -8.66 -19.35 4.08
C CYS A 53 -8.77 -17.81 4.21
N MET A 54 -9.61 -17.23 5.07
CA MET A 54 -9.57 -15.77 5.32
C MET A 54 -9.06 -15.38 6.71
N SER A 55 -8.90 -16.32 7.64
CA SER A 55 -8.36 -16.04 8.99
C SER A 55 -6.91 -16.49 9.21
N TRP A 56 -6.19 -16.92 8.16
CA TRP A 56 -4.81 -17.43 8.28
C TRP A 56 -3.76 -16.64 7.48
N MET A 57 -4.16 -15.65 6.68
CA MET A 57 -3.22 -14.79 5.93
C MET A 57 -2.90 -13.47 6.65
N SER A 58 -3.66 -13.11 7.68
CA SER A 58 -3.49 -11.87 8.46
C SER A 58 -2.31 -11.87 9.44
N GLY A 59 -1.38 -12.84 9.34
CA GLY A 59 -0.23 -12.98 10.24
C GLY A 59 1.11 -13.18 9.57
N ARG A 60 1.19 -13.24 8.23
CA ARG A 60 2.46 -13.48 7.53
C ARG A 60 3.32 -12.21 7.42
N TYR A 61 2.67 -11.07 7.25
CA TYR A 61 3.30 -9.82 6.83
C TYR A 61 2.93 -8.67 7.75
N ASP A 62 3.96 -7.91 8.12
CA ASP A 62 3.82 -6.62 8.79
C ASP A 62 4.75 -5.58 8.15
N MET A 63 4.79 -4.38 8.73
CA MET A 63 5.55 -3.25 8.19
C MET A 63 7.04 -3.54 7.99
N ARG A 64 7.64 -4.49 8.74
CA ARG A 64 9.06 -4.85 8.65
C ARG A 64 9.42 -5.46 7.30
N SER A 65 8.44 -6.07 6.62
CA SER A 65 8.62 -6.67 5.30
C SER A 65 8.80 -5.64 4.17
N LEU A 66 8.52 -4.35 4.40
CA LEU A 66 8.56 -3.36 3.32
C LEU A 66 9.99 -3.07 2.83
N ALA A 67 10.96 -2.82 3.72
CA ALA A 67 12.35 -2.56 3.30
C ALA A 67 12.94 -3.73 2.49
N PRO A 68 12.85 -5.00 2.94
CA PRO A 68 13.25 -6.15 2.12
C PRO A 68 12.56 -6.21 0.77
N THR A 69 11.28 -5.84 0.69
CA THR A 69 10.51 -5.83 -0.57
C THR A 69 11.07 -4.77 -1.53
N VAL A 70 11.23 -3.53 -1.06
CA VAL A 70 11.80 -2.42 -1.83
C VAL A 70 13.19 -2.78 -2.34
N CYS A 71 14.05 -3.31 -1.46
CA CYS A 71 15.40 -3.74 -1.82
C CYS A 71 15.40 -4.86 -2.87
N SER A 72 14.53 -5.86 -2.72
CA SER A 72 14.43 -6.97 -3.68
C SER A 72 13.98 -6.48 -5.06
N ILE A 73 12.99 -5.59 -5.11
CA ILE A 73 12.49 -4.98 -6.35
C ILE A 73 13.59 -4.14 -7.04
N LEU A 74 14.44 -3.46 -6.29
CA LEU A 74 15.57 -2.68 -6.82
C LEU A 74 16.85 -3.52 -7.00
N GLY A 75 16.78 -4.83 -6.79
CA GLY A 75 17.91 -5.75 -6.96
C GLY A 75 19.08 -5.47 -6.01
N VAL A 76 18.84 -4.97 -4.80
CA VAL A 76 19.85 -4.71 -3.76
C VAL A 76 19.61 -5.58 -2.52
N ARG A 77 20.63 -5.73 -1.66
CA ARG A 77 20.45 -6.42 -0.37
C ARG A 77 19.49 -5.64 0.54
N PRO A 78 18.83 -6.25 1.54
CA PRO A 78 18.11 -5.49 2.56
C PRO A 78 19.08 -4.78 3.53
N PRO A 79 18.61 -3.78 4.30
CA PRO A 79 19.36 -3.23 5.42
C PRO A 79 19.74 -4.33 6.43
N GLY A 80 20.90 -4.20 7.06
CA GLY A 80 21.46 -5.23 7.95
C GLY A 80 20.62 -5.51 9.21
N SER A 81 19.74 -4.58 9.59
CA SER A 81 18.80 -4.73 10.71
C SER A 81 17.46 -5.33 10.32
N ALA A 82 17.21 -5.60 9.04
CA ALA A 82 15.94 -6.16 8.59
C ALA A 82 15.74 -7.59 9.12
N ASP A 83 14.58 -7.86 9.71
CA ASP A 83 14.28 -9.11 10.42
C ASP A 83 13.03 -9.86 9.90
N ALA A 84 12.47 -9.40 8.78
CA ALA A 84 11.31 -9.99 8.14
C ALA A 84 11.58 -10.34 6.66
N GLU A 85 10.84 -11.32 6.15
CA GLU A 85 10.86 -11.68 4.72
C GLU A 85 10.13 -10.62 3.88
N PRO A 86 10.51 -10.42 2.60
CA PRO A 86 9.79 -9.53 1.70
C PRO A 86 8.37 -10.05 1.40
N PHE A 87 7.50 -9.15 0.93
CA PHE A 87 6.21 -9.46 0.33
C PHE A 87 6.44 -10.24 -0.97
N LEU A 88 6.52 -11.57 -0.90
CA LEU A 88 6.90 -12.42 -2.03
C LEU A 88 5.93 -12.26 -3.20
N GLU A 89 4.64 -12.13 -2.91
CA GLU A 89 3.60 -11.91 -3.91
C GLU A 89 3.79 -10.59 -4.67
N VAL A 90 4.33 -9.56 -3.98
CA VAL A 90 4.63 -8.26 -4.60
C VAL A 90 5.91 -8.38 -5.44
N VAL A 91 6.97 -8.96 -4.88
CA VAL A 91 8.25 -9.17 -5.61
C VAL A 91 8.04 -10.00 -6.88
N ASP A 92 7.30 -11.11 -6.78
CA ASP A 92 7.02 -12.00 -7.92
C ASP A 92 6.19 -11.30 -9.01
N SER A 93 5.27 -10.42 -8.61
CA SER A 93 4.39 -9.71 -9.55
C SER A 93 5.05 -8.50 -10.22
N MET A 94 5.86 -7.74 -9.47
CA MET A 94 6.56 -6.55 -9.94
C MET A 94 7.81 -6.93 -10.73
N GLY A 95 8.52 -7.97 -10.29
CA GLY A 95 9.87 -8.28 -10.74
C GLY A 95 10.90 -7.22 -10.29
N GLU A 96 12.13 -7.35 -10.80
CA GLU A 96 13.15 -6.32 -10.62
C GLU A 96 12.87 -5.13 -11.54
N THR A 97 13.06 -3.92 -11.03
CA THR A 97 12.94 -2.65 -11.76
C THR A 97 14.10 -1.73 -11.41
N GLU A 98 14.47 -0.83 -12.32
CA GLU A 98 15.52 0.16 -12.09
C GLU A 98 15.04 1.33 -11.22
N ARG A 99 13.72 1.62 -11.22
CA ARG A 99 13.15 2.80 -10.56
C ARG A 99 11.84 2.49 -9.87
N LEU A 100 11.73 2.89 -8.60
CA LEU A 100 10.57 2.59 -7.76
C LEU A 100 10.05 3.84 -7.04
N ALA A 101 8.75 4.06 -7.09
CA ALA A 101 8.06 5.05 -6.26
C ALA A 101 7.26 4.35 -5.16
N VAL A 102 7.49 4.74 -3.90
CA VAL A 102 6.74 4.30 -2.73
C VAL A 102 5.88 5.46 -2.25
N VAL A 103 4.56 5.33 -2.35
CA VAL A 103 3.58 6.36 -1.98
C VAL A 103 2.83 5.92 -0.73
N VAL A 104 3.08 6.58 0.38
CA VAL A 104 2.38 6.38 1.64
C VAL A 104 1.24 7.38 1.74
N ILE A 105 0.00 6.90 1.80
CA ILE A 105 -1.16 7.70 2.17
C ILE A 105 -1.38 7.48 3.68
N ASP A 106 -1.01 8.47 4.47
CA ASP A 106 -1.00 8.39 5.93
C ASP A 106 -2.41 8.10 6.48
N ALA A 107 -2.51 7.23 7.48
CA ALA A 107 -3.77 6.76 8.08
C ALA A 107 -4.81 6.12 7.14
N PHE A 108 -4.47 5.81 5.88
CA PHE A 108 -5.40 5.24 4.89
C PHE A 108 -5.58 3.72 5.03
N GLY A 109 -5.88 3.26 6.24
CA GLY A 109 -6.12 1.85 6.54
C GLY A 109 -7.39 1.27 5.90
N VAL A 110 -7.58 -0.04 6.04
CA VAL A 110 -8.67 -0.81 5.40
C VAL A 110 -10.06 -0.25 5.72
N SER A 111 -10.30 0.21 6.94
CA SER A 111 -11.59 0.80 7.35
C SER A 111 -11.88 2.09 6.56
N THR A 112 -10.92 3.02 6.57
CA THR A 112 -10.99 4.29 5.82
C THR A 112 -11.17 4.04 4.32
N TRP A 113 -10.37 3.13 3.73
CA TRP A 113 -10.51 2.78 2.32
C TRP A 113 -11.87 2.14 2.01
N THR A 114 -12.40 1.30 2.89
CA THR A 114 -13.72 0.66 2.71
C THR A 114 -14.83 1.70 2.67
N ALA A 115 -14.83 2.65 3.61
CA ALA A 115 -15.80 3.72 3.66
C ALA A 115 -15.67 4.70 2.48
N ALA A 116 -14.45 4.97 2.03
CA ALA A 116 -14.14 5.89 0.94
C ALA A 116 -14.00 5.22 -0.44
N ARG A 117 -14.44 3.96 -0.62
CA ARG A 117 -14.23 3.18 -1.86
C ARG A 117 -14.64 3.95 -3.11
N LEU A 118 -15.81 4.61 -3.10
CA LEU A 118 -16.31 5.32 -4.28
C LEU A 118 -15.53 6.59 -4.62
N GLU A 119 -14.79 7.14 -3.64
CA GLU A 119 -14.02 8.37 -3.79
C GLU A 119 -12.54 8.12 -4.10
N THR A 120 -12.12 6.85 -4.21
CA THR A 120 -10.72 6.44 -4.41
C THR A 120 -10.52 5.58 -5.67
N PRO A 121 -11.00 6.02 -6.86
CA PRO A 121 -10.95 5.23 -8.08
C PRO A 121 -9.53 4.88 -8.54
N THR A 122 -8.54 5.75 -8.33
CA THR A 122 -7.15 5.45 -8.72
C THR A 122 -6.57 4.35 -7.83
N PHE A 123 -6.71 4.47 -6.51
CA PHE A 123 -6.28 3.41 -5.60
C PHE A 123 -6.98 2.09 -5.91
N ASN A 124 -8.29 2.11 -6.16
CA ASN A 124 -9.04 0.91 -6.53
C ASN A 124 -8.52 0.26 -7.83
N ALA A 125 -8.13 1.06 -8.82
CA ALA A 125 -7.57 0.54 -10.07
C ALA A 125 -6.20 -0.14 -9.89
N LEU A 126 -5.41 0.31 -8.93
CA LEU A 126 -4.15 -0.33 -8.52
C LEU A 126 -4.44 -1.60 -7.71
N ALA A 127 -5.31 -1.51 -6.70
CA ALA A 127 -5.70 -2.63 -5.84
C ALA A 127 -6.35 -3.78 -6.63
N ASN A 128 -7.12 -3.49 -7.67
CA ASN A 128 -7.72 -4.51 -8.54
C ASN A 128 -6.68 -5.31 -9.35
N ARG A 129 -5.47 -4.77 -9.53
CA ARG A 129 -4.35 -5.49 -10.16
C ARG A 129 -3.60 -6.29 -9.11
N HIS A 130 -3.17 -5.63 -8.04
CA HIS A 130 -2.40 -6.21 -6.96
C HIS A 130 -2.82 -5.56 -5.63
N LEU A 131 -3.23 -6.39 -4.67
CA LEU A 131 -3.59 -5.96 -3.33
C LEU A 131 -3.06 -6.97 -2.31
N LEU A 132 -2.37 -6.44 -1.31
CA LEU A 132 -1.91 -7.20 -0.15
C LEU A 132 -2.38 -6.48 1.11
N HIS A 133 -2.86 -7.24 2.10
CA HIS A 133 -3.13 -6.73 3.44
C HIS A 133 -1.99 -7.17 4.36
N PHE A 134 -1.43 -6.23 5.11
CA PHE A 134 -0.38 -6.49 6.10
C PHE A 134 -0.59 -5.57 7.31
N ARG A 135 0.07 -5.87 8.43
CA ARG A 135 -0.13 -5.15 9.70
C ARG A 135 0.89 -4.02 9.87
N SER A 136 0.46 -2.91 10.46
CA SER A 136 1.37 -1.94 11.06
C SER A 136 2.10 -2.57 12.25
N VAL A 137 3.27 -2.03 12.59
CA VAL A 137 3.90 -2.35 13.88
C VAL A 137 3.34 -1.46 14.99
N MET A 138 3.51 -1.91 16.23
CA MET A 138 3.01 -1.21 17.41
C MET A 138 4.08 -0.33 18.08
N PRO A 139 3.73 0.87 18.56
CA PRO A 139 2.43 1.52 18.39
C PRO A 139 2.23 1.95 16.93
N THR A 140 0.97 1.95 16.45
CA THR A 140 0.65 2.26 15.04
C THR A 140 0.68 3.77 14.76
N ILE A 141 1.81 4.41 15.06
CA ILE A 141 2.03 5.83 14.85
C ILE A 141 3.05 6.03 13.72
N THR A 142 2.91 7.13 12.99
CA THR A 142 3.72 7.47 11.83
C THR A 142 5.23 7.35 12.04
N PRO A 143 5.89 7.97 13.04
CA PRO A 143 7.36 7.91 13.13
C PRO A 143 7.89 6.49 13.36
N VAL A 144 7.14 5.66 14.10
CA VAL A 144 7.49 4.25 14.35
C VAL A 144 7.39 3.44 13.07
N ASN A 145 6.25 3.55 12.37
CA ASN A 145 6.04 2.78 11.14
C ASN A 145 6.98 3.24 10.02
N PHE A 146 7.27 4.55 9.89
CA PHE A 146 8.28 5.03 8.94
C PHE A 146 9.68 4.50 9.26
N ALA A 147 10.12 4.54 10.52
CA ALA A 147 11.41 3.95 10.89
C ALA A 147 11.48 2.45 10.54
N THR A 148 10.41 1.71 10.81
CA THR A 148 10.29 0.29 10.44
C THR A 148 10.32 0.09 8.93
N MET A 149 9.55 0.87 8.17
CA MET A 149 9.47 0.80 6.70
C MET A 149 10.82 0.98 6.03
N LEU A 150 11.67 1.86 6.56
CA LEU A 150 12.96 2.21 5.95
C LEU A 150 14.10 1.30 6.39
N THR A 151 14.01 0.67 7.57
CA THR A 151 15.09 -0.17 8.14
C THR A 151 14.80 -1.66 8.07
N GLY A 152 13.54 -2.04 7.88
CA GLY A 152 13.05 -3.41 8.02
C GLY A 152 13.12 -3.96 9.44
N ALA A 153 13.44 -3.13 10.44
CA ALA A 153 13.62 -3.53 11.83
C ALA A 153 12.39 -3.18 12.66
N GLY A 154 12.10 -3.99 13.69
CA GLY A 154 11.00 -3.70 14.62
C GLY A 154 11.25 -2.50 15.56
N PRO A 155 10.19 -2.00 16.24
CA PRO A 155 10.27 -0.85 17.13
C PRO A 155 11.25 -0.97 18.30
N ASP A 156 11.49 -2.18 18.79
CA ASP A 156 12.44 -2.45 19.88
C ASP A 156 13.91 -2.47 19.41
N VAL A 157 14.13 -2.43 18.10
CA VAL A 157 15.46 -2.37 17.48
C VAL A 157 15.79 -0.95 17.05
N HIS A 158 14.89 -0.28 16.32
CA HIS A 158 15.15 1.09 15.82
C HIS A 158 14.92 2.18 16.88
N MET A 159 14.21 1.89 17.97
CA MET A 159 13.99 2.76 19.14
C MET A 159 13.31 4.13 18.89
N ILE A 160 12.99 4.49 17.64
CA ILE A 160 12.12 5.63 17.31
C ILE A 160 10.74 5.49 17.96
N ARG A 161 10.30 6.58 18.58
CA ARG A 161 9.00 6.80 19.22
C ARG A 161 8.42 8.18 18.85
N ASP A 162 9.27 9.13 18.46
CA ASP A 162 8.89 10.47 18.03
C ASP A 162 9.68 10.89 16.77
N ARG A 163 9.09 11.77 15.96
CA ARG A 163 9.65 12.22 14.69
C ARG A 163 10.91 13.09 14.83
N THR A 164 11.17 13.66 16.01
CA THR A 164 12.36 14.50 16.27
C THR A 164 13.60 13.69 16.67
N GLN A 165 13.45 12.39 16.88
CA GLN A 165 14.58 11.51 17.17
C GLN A 165 15.42 11.26 15.92
N GLU A 166 16.67 10.85 16.14
CA GLU A 166 17.58 10.45 15.06
C GLU A 166 17.46 8.95 14.77
N LEU A 167 17.20 8.58 13.52
CA LEU A 167 17.25 7.19 13.06
C LEU A 167 18.69 6.78 12.74
N LYS A 168 19.26 5.91 13.57
CA LYS A 168 20.69 5.51 13.51
C LYS A 168 20.97 4.22 12.76
N LEU A 169 19.93 3.45 12.45
CA LEU A 169 20.08 2.19 11.72
C LEU A 169 20.28 2.46 10.23
N GLU A 170 20.93 1.51 9.57
CA GLU A 170 21.00 1.46 8.11
C GLU A 170 19.58 1.43 7.53
N THR A 171 19.37 2.24 6.50
CA THR A 171 18.11 2.36 5.77
C THR A 171 18.22 1.82 4.36
N VAL A 172 17.09 1.64 3.66
CA VAL A 172 17.07 1.34 2.23
C VAL A 172 17.87 2.36 1.39
N PHE A 173 17.95 3.62 1.84
CA PHE A 173 18.74 4.64 1.15
C PHE A 173 20.25 4.32 1.23
N ASP A 174 20.73 3.89 2.40
CA ASP A 174 22.14 3.50 2.60
C ASP A 174 22.54 2.36 1.68
N VAL A 175 21.67 1.36 1.57
CA VAL A 175 21.95 0.21 0.72
C VAL A 175 21.89 0.56 -0.77
N LEU A 176 21.02 1.47 -1.19
CA LEU A 176 20.98 1.95 -2.58
C LEU A 176 22.28 2.67 -2.97
N ARG A 177 22.84 3.48 -2.06
CA ARG A 177 24.13 4.15 -2.28
C ARG A 177 25.27 3.18 -2.56
N GLU A 178 25.24 1.97 -2.03
CA GLU A 178 26.29 0.96 -2.29
C GLU A 178 26.39 0.59 -3.78
N LYS A 179 25.30 0.73 -4.53
CA LYS A 179 25.27 0.53 -6.00
C LYS A 179 25.34 1.84 -6.80
N GLY A 180 25.55 2.98 -6.14
CA GLY A 180 25.55 4.30 -6.78
C GLY A 180 24.17 4.77 -7.22
N ALA A 181 23.10 4.14 -6.72
CA ALA A 181 21.73 4.57 -6.94
C ALA A 181 21.36 5.75 -6.02
N THR A 182 20.45 6.59 -6.49
CA THR A 182 20.02 7.82 -5.83
C THR A 182 18.60 7.70 -5.30
N SER A 183 18.39 8.15 -4.07
CA SER A 183 17.08 8.26 -3.44
C SER A 183 16.58 9.72 -3.36
N ALA A 184 15.26 9.89 -3.37
CA ALA A 184 14.59 11.15 -3.07
C ALA A 184 13.38 10.95 -2.16
N THR A 185 12.99 12.02 -1.48
CA THR A 185 11.72 12.08 -0.76
C THR A 185 10.84 13.22 -1.28
N ALA A 186 9.54 13.11 -1.07
CA ALA A 186 8.60 14.21 -1.19
C ALA A 186 7.68 14.19 0.04
N ALA A 187 7.86 15.18 0.92
CA ALA A 187 7.25 15.21 2.23
C ALA A 187 6.86 16.62 2.65
N ARG A 188 5.87 16.74 3.54
CA ARG A 188 5.59 18.00 4.20
C ARG A 188 6.68 18.32 5.23
N ALA A 189 7.03 19.60 5.39
CA ALA A 189 8.09 20.03 6.32
C ALA A 189 7.90 19.55 7.77
N LEU A 190 6.65 19.39 8.23
CA LEU A 190 6.35 19.00 9.61
C LEU A 190 5.99 17.51 9.77
N SER A 191 6.00 16.73 8.69
CA SER A 191 5.64 15.30 8.74
C SER A 191 6.80 14.43 9.25
N SER A 192 6.49 13.17 9.59
CA SER A 192 7.54 12.21 9.97
C SER A 192 8.48 11.93 8.80
N LEU A 193 8.00 11.79 7.56
CA LEU A 193 8.90 11.68 6.41
C LEU A 193 9.77 12.94 6.26
N GLY A 194 9.24 14.14 6.52
CA GLY A 194 9.98 15.39 6.42
C GLY A 194 11.08 15.55 7.47
N ILE A 195 10.74 15.34 8.76
CA ILE A 195 11.66 15.59 9.87
C ILE A 195 12.61 14.41 10.12
N LEU A 196 12.08 13.19 10.15
CA LEU A 196 12.84 11.99 10.57
C LEU A 196 13.63 11.37 9.40
N ILE A 197 13.02 11.28 8.22
CA ILE A 197 13.51 10.40 7.14
C ILE A 197 14.18 11.17 6.00
N SER A 198 13.62 12.30 5.58
CA SER A 198 14.16 13.08 4.45
C SER A 198 15.62 13.52 4.62
N PRO A 199 16.11 13.86 5.83
CA PRO A 199 17.54 14.14 6.02
C PRO A 199 18.49 12.98 5.65
N LEU A 200 17.98 11.75 5.53
CA LEU A 200 18.75 10.55 5.19
C LEU A 200 18.74 10.22 3.68
N ALA A 201 17.87 10.87 2.90
CA ALA A 201 17.77 10.67 1.46
C ALA A 201 18.80 11.54 0.72
N ASP A 202 19.19 11.11 -0.49
CA ASP A 202 20.22 11.81 -1.27
C ASP A 202 19.68 13.14 -1.85
N ARG A 203 18.39 13.20 -2.18
CA ARG A 203 17.68 14.38 -2.69
C ARG A 203 16.39 14.63 -1.91
N PRO A 204 16.43 15.28 -0.73
CA PRO A 204 15.24 15.56 0.04
C PRO A 204 14.35 16.59 -0.64
N GLY A 205 13.08 16.25 -0.85
CA GLY A 205 12.02 17.17 -1.26
C GLY A 205 11.14 17.52 -0.07
N ILE A 206 11.23 18.78 0.39
CA ILE A 206 10.49 19.29 1.53
C ILE A 206 9.49 20.36 1.06
N ALA A 207 8.21 20.14 1.31
CA ALA A 207 7.14 21.08 1.07
C ALA A 207 7.01 22.05 2.26
N GLU A 208 7.54 23.26 2.09
CA GLU A 208 7.53 24.33 3.10
C GLU A 208 6.11 24.86 3.38
N SER A 209 5.20 24.79 2.39
CA SER A 209 3.79 25.10 2.60
C SER A 209 3.08 24.09 3.51
N ASN A 210 3.70 22.94 3.76
CA ASN A 210 3.15 21.84 4.54
C ASN A 210 1.81 21.33 3.96
N THR A 211 1.70 21.27 2.62
CA THR A 211 0.50 20.80 1.89
C THR A 211 0.82 19.63 0.96
N ASP A 212 -0.16 18.75 0.72
CA ASP A 212 -0.01 17.63 -0.23
C ASP A 212 0.09 18.09 -1.70
N GLU A 213 -0.38 19.30 -2.00
CA GLU A 213 -0.24 19.92 -3.32
C GLU A 213 1.24 20.14 -3.66
N GLU A 214 2.00 20.75 -2.75
CA GLU A 214 3.44 20.95 -2.95
C GLU A 214 4.22 19.63 -2.86
N VAL A 215 3.82 18.70 -1.99
CA VAL A 215 4.39 17.33 -1.97
C VAL A 215 4.22 16.66 -3.33
N THR A 216 3.04 16.78 -3.94
CA THR A 216 2.78 16.22 -5.27
C THR A 216 3.70 16.86 -6.31
N ALA A 217 3.84 18.19 -6.32
CA ALA A 217 4.75 18.87 -7.22
C ALA A 217 6.22 18.41 -7.06
N LEU A 218 6.68 18.20 -5.83
CA LEU A 218 8.00 17.66 -5.53
C LEU A 218 8.17 16.22 -6.02
N ALA A 219 7.16 15.37 -5.81
CA ALA A 219 7.16 13.99 -6.30
C ALA A 219 7.23 13.94 -7.83
N LEU A 220 6.41 14.74 -8.53
CA LEU A 220 6.42 14.82 -10.00
C LEU A 220 7.78 15.27 -10.53
N LYS A 221 8.42 16.24 -9.87
CA LYS A 221 9.76 16.70 -10.19
C LYS A 221 10.79 15.57 -10.01
N ALA A 222 10.79 14.89 -8.86
CA ALA A 222 11.74 13.81 -8.57
C ALA A 222 11.61 12.64 -9.56
N LEU A 223 10.38 12.28 -9.93
CA LEU A 223 10.13 11.27 -10.97
C LEU A 223 10.78 11.66 -12.31
N GLY A 224 10.59 12.90 -12.76
CA GLY A 224 11.19 13.43 -13.98
C GLY A 224 12.71 13.61 -13.93
N GLU A 225 13.30 13.69 -12.73
CA GLU A 225 14.76 13.68 -12.53
C GLU A 225 15.35 12.26 -12.52
N GLY A 226 14.52 11.22 -12.55
CA GLY A 226 14.95 9.84 -12.76
C GLY A 226 15.70 9.20 -11.58
N VAL A 227 15.31 9.50 -10.33
CA VAL A 227 15.88 8.82 -9.15
C VAL A 227 15.47 7.34 -9.08
N GLU A 228 16.33 6.49 -8.55
CA GLU A 228 16.07 5.04 -8.43
C GLU A 228 15.03 4.70 -7.35
N LEU A 229 14.95 5.50 -6.28
CA LEU A 229 13.91 5.36 -5.27
C LEU A 229 13.31 6.72 -4.91
N LEU A 230 12.00 6.86 -5.07
CA LEU A 230 11.23 8.00 -4.56
C LEU A 230 10.33 7.54 -3.41
N TRP A 231 10.39 8.20 -2.26
CA TRP A 231 9.49 7.99 -1.13
C TRP A 231 8.57 9.20 -0.92
N VAL A 232 7.26 9.01 -0.96
CA VAL A 232 6.26 10.09 -0.85
C VAL A 232 5.37 9.87 0.37
N GLN A 233 5.03 10.94 1.10
CA GLN A 233 4.02 10.91 2.16
C GLN A 233 2.94 11.96 1.90
N LEU A 234 1.70 11.50 1.71
CA LEU A 234 0.50 12.33 1.65
C LEU A 234 -0.20 12.30 3.01
N LEU A 235 -0.45 13.46 3.60
CA LEU A 235 -0.86 13.60 5.02
C LEU A 235 -2.32 14.02 5.22
N ASP A 236 -3.01 14.47 4.17
CA ASP A 236 -4.35 15.08 4.30
C ASP A 236 -5.38 14.15 4.96
N VAL A 237 -5.25 12.84 4.75
CA VAL A 237 -6.15 11.82 5.30
C VAL A 237 -6.00 11.72 6.82
N ASP A 238 -4.76 11.62 7.32
CA ASP A 238 -4.48 11.57 8.76
C ASP A 238 -4.89 12.87 9.45
N ASP A 239 -4.52 14.04 8.89
CA ASP A 239 -4.88 15.36 9.41
C ASP A 239 -6.41 15.53 9.53
N ALA A 240 -7.15 15.23 8.46
CA ALA A 240 -8.61 15.37 8.45
C ALA A 240 -9.28 14.37 9.40
N GLY A 241 -8.76 13.14 9.46
CA GLY A 241 -9.25 12.11 10.36
C GLY A 241 -9.02 12.49 11.82
N HIS A 242 -7.85 13.01 12.18
CA HIS A 242 -7.61 13.54 13.51
C HIS A 242 -8.53 14.71 13.87
N ALA A 243 -8.75 15.65 12.95
CA ALA A 243 -9.56 16.83 13.18
C ALA A 243 -11.06 16.51 13.31
N HIS A 244 -11.59 15.63 12.45
CA HIS A 244 -13.05 15.47 12.25
C HIS A 244 -13.56 14.05 12.42
N GLY A 245 -12.68 13.07 12.57
CA GLY A 245 -13.00 11.65 12.51
C GLY A 245 -12.77 11.07 11.10
N PRO A 246 -12.23 9.84 10.98
CA PRO A 246 -11.84 9.26 9.69
C PRO A 246 -13.03 9.04 8.74
N LEU A 247 -14.23 8.83 9.30
CA LEU A 247 -15.46 8.56 8.54
C LEU A 247 -16.34 9.80 8.33
N SER A 248 -15.87 10.98 8.77
CA SER A 248 -16.57 12.25 8.55
C SER A 248 -16.58 12.65 7.09
N SER A 249 -17.45 13.59 6.70
CA SER A 249 -17.46 14.12 5.33
C SER A 249 -16.13 14.80 4.97
N GLN A 250 -15.43 15.38 5.94
CA GLN A 250 -14.09 15.96 5.78
C GLN A 250 -13.03 14.87 5.57
N GLY A 251 -13.09 13.78 6.33
CA GLY A 251 -12.22 12.61 6.16
C GLY A 251 -12.37 11.98 4.77
N ILE A 252 -13.62 11.74 4.34
CA ILE A 252 -13.91 11.23 2.99
C ILE A 252 -13.50 12.23 1.89
N ALA A 253 -13.65 13.53 2.12
CA ALA A 253 -13.15 14.53 1.19
C ALA A 253 -11.61 14.54 1.11
N ALA A 254 -10.91 14.24 2.21
CA ALA A 254 -9.45 14.11 2.23
C ALA A 254 -8.98 12.88 1.45
N THR A 255 -9.64 11.73 1.58
CA THR A 255 -9.30 10.54 0.78
C THR A 255 -9.47 10.79 -0.72
N LYS A 256 -10.49 11.57 -1.11
CA LYS A 256 -10.68 12.00 -2.50
C LYS A 256 -9.53 12.87 -3.02
N ARG A 257 -9.02 13.78 -2.19
CA ARG A 257 -7.86 14.61 -2.54
C ARG A 257 -6.59 13.77 -2.64
N ALA A 258 -6.36 12.87 -1.69
CA ALA A 258 -5.23 11.94 -1.74
C ALA A 258 -5.25 11.06 -3.00
N ASP A 259 -6.43 10.55 -3.41
CA ASP A 259 -6.56 9.76 -4.66
C ASP A 259 -6.26 10.59 -5.92
N ARG A 260 -6.60 11.89 -5.92
CA ARG A 260 -6.19 12.82 -6.99
C ARG A 260 -4.67 12.97 -7.06
N HIS A 261 -4.02 13.21 -5.93
CA HIS A 261 -2.56 13.33 -5.86
C HIS A 261 -1.88 12.02 -6.29
N LEU A 262 -2.39 10.88 -5.81
CA LEU A 262 -1.95 9.56 -6.24
C LEU A 262 -2.08 9.38 -7.75
N ARG A 263 -3.16 9.84 -8.37
CA ARG A 263 -3.33 9.76 -9.83
C ARG A 263 -2.24 10.50 -10.58
N GLU A 264 -1.92 11.73 -10.16
CA GLU A 264 -0.89 12.53 -10.81
C GLU A 264 0.49 11.85 -10.69
N ILE A 265 0.82 11.38 -9.49
CA ILE A 265 2.06 10.64 -9.22
C ILE A 265 2.12 9.35 -10.06
N ALA A 266 1.04 8.56 -10.08
CA ALA A 266 0.98 7.29 -10.81
C ALA A 266 1.09 7.48 -12.33
N VAL A 267 0.46 8.52 -12.89
CA VAL A 267 0.60 8.85 -14.31
C VAL A 267 2.04 9.22 -14.62
N ARG A 268 2.66 10.08 -13.82
CA ARG A 268 4.05 10.49 -14.03
C ARG A 268 5.03 9.32 -13.85
N ALA A 269 4.80 8.47 -12.85
CA ALA A 269 5.60 7.27 -12.62
C ALA A 269 5.52 6.33 -13.83
N GLN A 270 4.33 6.16 -14.41
CA GLN A 270 4.17 5.38 -15.63
C GLN A 270 4.89 5.99 -16.84
N GLU A 271 4.80 7.32 -17.02
CA GLU A 271 5.49 8.03 -18.11
C GLU A 271 7.02 7.90 -18.03
N GLU A 272 7.54 7.85 -16.80
CA GLU A 272 8.98 7.75 -16.51
C GLU A 272 9.43 6.30 -16.25
N ASP A 273 8.58 5.30 -16.50
CA ASP A 273 8.88 3.87 -16.36
C ASP A 273 9.33 3.44 -14.94
N TYR A 274 8.59 3.90 -13.92
CA TYR A 274 8.76 3.48 -12.53
C TYR A 274 7.78 2.36 -12.18
N GLY A 275 8.23 1.42 -11.36
CA GLY A 275 7.32 0.64 -10.50
C GLY A 275 6.68 1.53 -9.45
N ILE A 276 5.47 1.18 -8.98
CA ILE A 276 4.80 1.92 -7.89
C ILE A 276 4.28 0.98 -6.80
N LEU A 277 4.59 1.30 -5.56
CA LEU A 277 3.98 0.73 -4.36
C LEU A 277 3.15 1.82 -3.68
N VAL A 278 1.89 1.50 -3.34
CA VAL A 278 0.99 2.42 -2.64
C VAL A 278 0.47 1.73 -1.39
N LEU A 279 0.62 2.38 -0.24
CA LEU A 279 0.30 1.79 1.05
C LEU A 279 -0.13 2.85 2.06
N ALA A 280 -0.54 2.38 3.25
CA ALA A 280 -0.69 3.19 4.44
C ALA A 280 0.30 2.69 5.50
N ASP A 281 0.77 3.59 6.36
CA ASP A 281 1.60 3.28 7.51
C ASP A 281 0.76 2.76 8.69
N HIS A 282 -0.45 3.29 8.87
CA HIS A 282 -1.44 2.82 9.82
C HIS A 282 -2.89 3.08 9.38
N GLY A 283 -3.84 2.62 10.20
CA GLY A 283 -5.25 3.02 10.12
C GLY A 283 -5.60 4.10 11.14
N GLN A 284 -6.89 4.40 11.26
CA GLN A 284 -7.44 5.30 12.28
C GLN A 284 -8.76 4.75 12.82
N HIS A 285 -9.04 5.07 14.08
CA HIS A 285 -10.28 4.75 14.79
C HIS A 285 -11.03 6.02 15.18
N THR A 286 -12.35 6.02 15.02
CA THR A 286 -13.20 7.13 15.48
C THR A 286 -13.28 7.17 17.00
N ILE A 287 -13.13 8.35 17.58
CA ILE A 287 -13.35 8.63 19.00
C ILE A 287 -14.37 9.76 19.17
N LEU A 288 -15.09 9.73 20.29
CA LEU A 288 -15.92 10.84 20.75
C LEU A 288 -15.12 11.68 21.75
N ARG A 289 -15.02 12.99 21.51
CA ARG A 289 -14.39 13.94 22.41
C ARG A 289 -15.35 14.36 23.53
N GLU A 290 -14.80 14.97 24.59
CA GLU A 290 -15.58 15.45 25.73
C GLU A 290 -16.65 16.47 25.37
N ASP A 291 -16.43 17.25 24.30
CA ASP A 291 -17.39 18.23 23.76
C ASP A 291 -18.46 17.62 22.86
N GLY A 292 -18.46 16.29 22.69
CA GLY A 292 -19.39 15.55 21.83
C GLY A 292 -19.02 15.55 20.35
N SER A 293 -17.90 16.18 19.95
CA SER A 293 -17.40 16.12 18.57
C SER A 293 -16.68 14.79 18.29
N GLU A 294 -16.66 14.38 17.02
CA GLU A 294 -15.90 13.21 16.55
C GLU A 294 -14.46 13.58 16.18
N GLY A 295 -13.53 12.67 16.48
CA GLY A 295 -12.12 12.75 16.10
C GLY A 295 -11.57 11.38 15.70
N GLY A 296 -10.31 11.36 15.29
CA GLY A 296 -9.57 10.15 14.93
C GLY A 296 -8.39 9.90 15.86
N THR A 297 -8.12 8.64 16.19
CA THR A 297 -6.93 8.22 16.93
C THR A 297 -6.26 7.02 16.26
N HIS A 298 -5.00 6.78 16.62
CA HIS A 298 -4.20 5.66 16.14
C HIS A 298 -4.60 4.36 16.85
N GLY A 299 -4.30 3.21 16.24
CA GLY A 299 -4.51 1.90 16.84
C GLY A 299 -3.68 1.71 18.11
N THR A 300 -4.32 1.14 19.12
CA THR A 300 -3.70 0.77 20.39
C THR A 300 -3.62 -0.75 20.50
N TYR A 301 -2.81 -1.26 21.44
CA TYR A 301 -2.70 -2.71 21.69
C TYR A 301 -4.04 -3.36 22.07
N SER A 302 -5.04 -2.57 22.49
CA SER A 302 -6.40 -3.06 22.78
C SER A 302 -7.30 -3.22 21.55
N ASP A 303 -6.85 -2.77 20.38
CA ASP A 303 -7.61 -2.81 19.12
C ASP A 303 -7.24 -4.02 18.23
N GLU A 304 -6.29 -4.85 18.67
CA GLU A 304 -5.95 -6.16 18.06
C GLU A 304 -6.87 -7.30 18.52
#